data_AF-A0A2D5W4U1-F1
#
_entry.id   AF-A0A2D5W4U1-F1
#
_cell.length_a   1.000
_cell.length_b   1.000
_cell.length_c   1.000
_cell.angle_alpha   90.00
_cell.angle_beta   90.00
_cell.angle_gamma   90.00
#
_symmetry.space_group_name_H-M   'P 1'
#
loop_
_entity.id
_entity.type
_entity.pdbx_description
1 polymer ?
#
loop_
_entity_poly.entity_id
_entity_poly.type
_entity_poly.pdbx_seq_one_letter_code
_entity_poly.pdbx_strand_id
1 'polypeptide(L)'
;MKTSLSRPDRNRQAPPGPDVTPGVLLAASLGFACNAPLLAEYSVERHEILLSAGSHKTVLTGTLLPGPHTAVAVAEVGPDGEPQLHIFGFDGITWQEQSTGPLGPNTSFIDVAMIDGRKRLLTFESGRLSWFDTDSAQLIPLLEIDFHLLTPGVSGLPAIDLTRDLNQDGRDDVIVPASDGFQIALQLEDGSFAQPIKLGPAEPFLKQCAMGDSRTYGEVGLTPETYAWYLSRVHSADFDGDGLVDLAFWDEGHFEVYPQHQTGHFATSPTRYPCAVPIDSDGAYSLVFGFAGESLPALLFGFRKNTSHTVLHTLRDLNADGTPELVTRTLTGRSVLNLRTTFQAYFGEQTASGLHFMPDTEAIANPGGRTGGLETGGYSSVWFEDLDGDGPRDLLLMDVDMGIVRGIAALLGFSIVLDFETFRLAEGSYPSEPSSRFRVKTDFSPTDQGQGSFSPAVLVGDMTGDGRQDLVVTKSREQVLIFPGTAGPDPLSAKPHTLHTSVPGHEWNVRLVDLDRDNKQDLLMLHTYTASPQRLLLLLSR
;
A
#
# COMPACT_ATOMS: atom_id res chain seq x y z
N MET A 1 8.65 -52.49 54.80
CA MET A 1 8.57 -53.86 54.23
C MET A 1 9.41 -53.85 52.95
N LYS A 2 10.61 -54.44 52.99
CA LYS A 2 10.97 -55.74 52.34
C LYS A 2 10.84 -55.66 50.80
N THR A 3 11.83 -55.92 49.93
CA THR A 3 13.05 -56.77 49.91
C THR A 3 13.71 -56.51 48.54
N SER A 4 15.00 -56.17 48.38
CA SER A 4 16.22 -57.01 48.32
C SER A 4 16.21 -58.21 47.34
N LEU A 5 17.29 -58.27 46.54
CA LEU A 5 18.12 -59.44 46.18
C LEU A 5 18.16 -59.97 44.72
N SER A 6 19.38 -59.82 44.15
CA SER A 6 20.28 -60.85 43.57
C SER A 6 20.08 -61.45 42.16
N ARG A 7 21.07 -61.13 41.31
CA ARG A 7 21.86 -61.94 40.32
C ARG A 7 21.83 -63.48 40.49
N PRO A 8 22.10 -64.34 39.44
CA PRO A 8 23.40 -64.36 38.73
C PRO A 8 23.46 -64.83 37.26
N ASP A 9 24.69 -64.73 36.75
CA ASP A 9 25.30 -65.10 35.47
C ASP A 9 24.90 -66.44 34.83
N ARG A 10 25.00 -66.48 33.49
CA ARG A 10 25.72 -67.57 32.80
C ARG A 10 26.29 -67.16 31.43
N ASN A 11 27.61 -67.07 31.42
CA ASN A 11 28.54 -67.13 30.28
C ASN A 11 28.11 -68.10 29.17
N ARG A 12 28.15 -67.63 27.91
CA ARG A 12 28.69 -68.42 26.80
C ARG A 12 29.59 -67.54 25.92
N GLN A 13 30.80 -68.07 25.72
CA GLN A 13 31.94 -67.53 25.00
C GLN A 13 31.63 -67.34 23.51
N ALA A 14 32.13 -66.24 22.95
CA ALA A 14 32.29 -66.03 21.51
C ALA A 14 33.78 -66.20 21.13
N PRO A 15 34.11 -66.77 19.96
CA PRO A 15 35.41 -66.60 19.30
C PRO A 15 35.35 -65.48 18.23
N PRO A 16 36.51 -65.03 17.70
CA PRO A 16 36.84 -63.61 17.60
C PRO A 16 36.73 -63.01 16.19
N GLY A 17 36.64 -61.68 16.14
CA GLY A 17 36.98 -60.86 14.97
C GLY A 17 37.78 -59.63 15.43
N PRO A 18 38.89 -59.25 14.79
CA PRO A 18 39.94 -58.45 15.40
C PRO A 18 39.85 -56.94 15.14
N ASP A 19 40.49 -56.22 16.06
CA ASP A 19 41.09 -54.89 15.97
C ASP A 19 40.20 -53.65 15.78
N VAL A 20 39.75 -53.12 16.92
CA VAL A 20 39.70 -51.67 17.14
C VAL A 20 40.55 -51.35 18.37
N THR A 21 41.72 -50.75 18.16
CA THR A 21 42.55 -50.19 19.24
C THR A 21 41.86 -48.98 19.89
N PRO A 22 42.02 -48.78 21.22
CA PRO A 22 41.18 -47.90 22.01
C PRO A 22 41.79 -46.50 22.14
N GLY A 23 40.90 -45.56 22.45
CA GLY A 23 41.14 -44.13 22.42
C GLY A 23 42.08 -43.57 23.48
N VAL A 24 42.46 -42.33 23.21
CA VAL A 24 42.77 -41.32 24.23
C VAL A 24 41.62 -40.32 24.21
N LEU A 25 41.10 -40.02 25.40
CA LEU A 25 40.07 -39.01 25.66
C LEU A 25 40.43 -37.66 25.02
N LEU A 26 39.52 -37.08 24.23
CA LEU A 26 39.44 -35.62 24.06
C LEU A 26 37.97 -35.22 23.94
N ALA A 27 37.59 -34.18 24.68
CA ALA A 27 36.26 -33.60 24.72
C ALA A 27 35.77 -33.23 23.31
N ALA A 28 34.61 -33.74 22.92
CA ALA A 28 33.89 -33.24 21.75
C ALA A 28 33.32 -31.87 22.12
N SER A 29 33.99 -30.81 21.68
CA SER A 29 33.41 -29.50 21.49
C SER A 29 32.25 -29.64 20.51
N LEU A 30 31.01 -29.54 21.01
CA LEU A 30 29.86 -29.18 20.19
C LEU A 30 30.18 -27.80 19.59
N GLY A 31 30.61 -27.81 18.33
CA GLY A 31 30.78 -26.60 17.55
C GLY A 31 29.43 -25.90 17.47
N PHE A 32 29.33 -24.75 18.11
CA PHE A 32 28.33 -23.76 17.79
C PHE A 32 28.46 -23.45 16.29
N ALA A 33 27.52 -23.94 15.48
CA ALA A 33 27.27 -23.32 14.20
C ALA A 33 26.73 -21.92 14.53
N CYS A 34 27.60 -20.94 14.37
CA CYS A 34 27.26 -19.52 14.46
C CYS A 34 26.10 -19.25 13.48
N ASN A 35 25.03 -18.60 13.96
CA ASN A 35 23.96 -18.02 13.14
C ASN A 35 24.52 -16.85 12.31
N ALA A 36 25.37 -17.15 11.34
CA ALA A 36 26.00 -16.16 10.47
C ALA A 36 25.35 -15.91 9.09
N PRO A 37 24.41 -16.72 8.53
CA PRO A 37 23.90 -16.42 7.19
C PRO A 37 22.81 -15.34 7.16
N LEU A 38 21.96 -15.26 8.19
CA LEU A 38 20.82 -14.33 8.24
C LEU A 38 21.20 -12.85 8.48
N LEU A 39 22.42 -12.56 8.96
CA LEU A 39 22.85 -11.17 9.20
C LEU A 39 23.33 -10.44 7.93
N ALA A 40 23.60 -11.17 6.84
CA ALA A 40 24.06 -10.57 5.59
C ALA A 40 22.92 -10.13 4.66
N GLU A 41 21.77 -10.81 4.70
CA GLU A 41 20.67 -10.64 3.72
C GLU A 41 19.95 -9.28 3.80
N TYR A 42 19.97 -8.62 4.96
CA TYR A 42 19.36 -7.29 5.16
C TYR A 42 20.40 -6.21 5.44
N SER A 43 21.57 -6.34 4.82
CA SER A 43 22.60 -5.30 4.89
C SER A 43 22.18 -4.09 4.05
N VAL A 44 22.51 -2.88 4.52
CA VAL A 44 22.16 -1.64 3.81
C VAL A 44 23.36 -0.72 3.61
N GLU A 45 23.43 -0.10 2.45
CA GLU A 45 24.32 1.03 2.18
C GLU A 45 23.58 2.35 2.42
N ARG A 46 24.23 3.28 3.13
CA ARG A 46 23.59 4.52 3.58
C ARG A 46 24.05 5.73 2.77
N HIS A 47 23.07 6.50 2.30
CA HIS A 47 23.24 7.82 1.68
C HIS A 47 22.34 8.86 2.37
N GLU A 48 22.73 10.13 2.29
CA GLU A 48 21.99 11.24 2.89
C GLU A 48 22.01 12.47 1.99
N ILE A 49 20.84 13.08 1.77
CA ILE A 49 20.68 14.35 1.05
C ILE A 49 20.19 15.40 2.05
N LEU A 50 20.94 16.50 2.20
CA LEU A 50 20.52 17.61 3.04
C LEU A 50 19.57 18.53 2.28
N LEU A 51 18.49 18.94 2.94
CA LEU A 51 17.45 19.78 2.37
C LEU A 51 17.27 21.06 3.20
N SER A 52 16.69 22.09 2.58
CA SER A 52 16.34 23.34 3.25
C SER A 52 15.40 23.12 4.45
N ALA A 53 15.47 24.02 5.43
CA ALA A 53 14.67 23.96 6.65
C ALA A 53 13.30 24.65 6.46
N GLY A 54 12.30 24.25 7.26
CA GLY A 54 11.09 25.03 7.50
C GLY A 54 9.99 25.01 6.41
N SER A 55 10.24 24.47 5.22
CA SER A 55 9.21 24.25 4.19
C SER A 55 8.60 22.84 4.30
N HIS A 56 7.32 22.70 3.92
CA HIS A 56 6.76 21.37 3.65
C HIS A 56 7.39 20.82 2.37
N LYS A 57 7.72 19.53 2.36
CA LYS A 57 8.35 18.86 1.24
C LYS A 57 7.54 17.65 0.80
N THR A 58 7.40 17.52 -0.51
CA THR A 58 6.77 16.37 -1.14
C THR A 58 7.83 15.68 -1.98
N VAL A 59 7.99 14.38 -1.74
CA VAL A 59 9.06 13.58 -2.36
C VAL A 59 8.43 12.61 -3.33
N LEU A 60 8.92 12.63 -4.56
CA LEU A 60 8.56 11.68 -5.61
C LEU A 60 9.84 11.03 -6.14
N THR A 61 9.68 9.85 -6.73
CA THR A 61 10.79 9.08 -7.30
C THR A 61 10.43 8.64 -8.70
N GLY A 62 11.42 8.53 -9.57
CA GLY A 62 11.20 8.02 -10.93
C GLY A 62 12.44 8.13 -11.79
N THR A 63 12.36 7.63 -13.02
CA THR A 63 13.44 7.74 -14.01
C THR A 63 13.48 9.14 -14.65
N LEU A 64 13.48 10.19 -13.82
CA LEU A 64 13.42 11.61 -14.23
C LEU A 64 14.74 12.09 -14.85
N LEU A 65 15.83 11.41 -14.54
CA LEU A 65 17.18 11.69 -15.04
C LEU A 65 17.72 10.45 -15.76
N PRO A 66 18.59 10.61 -16.78
CA PRO A 66 19.27 9.49 -17.39
C PRO A 66 20.22 8.83 -16.39
N GLY A 67 20.26 7.50 -16.37
CA GLY A 67 21.19 6.76 -15.53
C GLY A 67 20.60 5.48 -14.96
N PRO A 68 21.42 4.72 -14.22
CA PRO A 68 21.02 3.44 -13.64
C PRO A 68 20.17 3.60 -12.37
N HIS A 69 20.20 4.76 -11.70
CA HIS A 69 19.47 4.98 -10.45
C HIS A 69 18.14 5.70 -10.68
N THR A 70 17.17 5.46 -9.82
CA THR A 70 15.91 6.20 -9.75
C THR A 70 16.17 7.58 -9.15
N ALA A 71 15.84 8.66 -9.87
CA ALA A 71 16.03 10.01 -9.36
C ALA A 71 15.05 10.31 -8.22
N VAL A 72 15.46 11.21 -7.31
CA VAL A 72 14.61 11.70 -6.22
C VAL A 72 14.24 13.15 -6.48
N ALA A 73 12.95 13.42 -6.67
CA ALA A 73 12.39 14.75 -6.82
C ALA A 73 11.84 15.23 -5.48
N VAL A 74 12.17 16.47 -5.11
CA VAL A 74 11.70 17.14 -3.90
C VAL A 74 11.02 18.43 -4.33
N ALA A 75 9.70 18.47 -4.21
CA ALA A 75 8.92 19.69 -4.35
C ALA A 75 8.78 20.37 -2.98
N GLU A 76 8.99 21.68 -2.94
CA GLU A 76 8.80 22.49 -1.74
C GLU A 76 8.04 23.77 -2.02
N VAL A 77 7.27 24.24 -1.04
CA VAL A 77 6.65 25.57 -1.10
C VAL A 77 7.36 26.45 -0.09
N GLY A 78 8.11 27.43 -0.60
CA GLY A 78 8.88 28.37 0.20
C GLY A 78 8.01 29.42 0.92
N PRO A 79 8.61 30.27 1.77
CA PRO A 79 7.89 31.36 2.46
C PRO A 79 7.29 32.42 1.51
N ASP A 80 7.83 32.53 0.31
CA ASP A 80 7.31 33.34 -0.80
C ASP A 80 6.06 32.75 -1.46
N GLY A 81 5.73 31.49 -1.14
CA GLY A 81 4.55 30.79 -1.62
C GLY A 81 4.71 30.20 -3.02
N GLU A 82 5.86 30.36 -3.68
CA GLU A 82 6.11 29.78 -4.99
C GLU A 82 6.66 28.35 -4.85
N PRO A 83 6.00 27.33 -5.43
CA PRO A 83 6.51 25.98 -5.39
C PRO A 83 7.77 25.81 -6.25
N GLN A 84 8.81 25.19 -5.67
CA GLN A 84 10.09 24.88 -6.30
C GLN A 84 10.30 23.37 -6.37
N LEU A 85 11.05 22.94 -7.39
CA LEU A 85 11.47 21.56 -7.56
C LEU A 85 12.98 21.44 -7.47
N HIS A 86 13.44 20.37 -6.81
CA HIS A 86 14.83 19.94 -6.77
C HIS A 86 14.90 18.46 -7.17
N ILE A 87 15.72 18.11 -8.15
CA ILE A 87 15.88 16.74 -8.62
C ILE A 87 17.31 16.28 -8.35
N PHE A 88 17.44 15.21 -7.57
CA PHE A 88 18.69 14.61 -7.17
C PHE A 88 18.94 13.31 -7.95
N GLY A 89 20.17 13.15 -8.43
CA GLY A 89 20.62 11.93 -9.12
C GLY A 89 21.93 11.41 -8.51
N PHE A 90 22.18 10.11 -8.66
CA PHE A 90 23.39 9.47 -8.18
C PHE A 90 24.53 9.62 -9.20
N ASP A 91 25.68 10.17 -8.77
CA ASP A 91 26.85 10.40 -9.63
C ASP A 91 27.85 9.23 -9.67
N GLY A 92 27.52 8.11 -9.02
CA GLY A 92 28.39 6.95 -8.82
C GLY A 92 29.04 6.88 -7.44
N ILE A 93 28.97 7.96 -6.66
CA ILE A 93 29.50 8.03 -5.29
C ILE A 93 28.46 8.60 -4.32
N THR A 94 27.76 9.68 -4.71
CA THR A 94 26.81 10.40 -3.87
C THR A 94 25.59 10.89 -4.66
N TRP A 95 24.53 11.24 -3.95
CA TRP A 95 23.36 11.90 -4.52
C TRP A 95 23.59 13.41 -4.57
N GLN A 96 23.49 14.00 -5.77
CA GLN A 96 23.72 15.42 -6.01
C GLN A 96 22.51 16.04 -6.72
N GLU A 97 22.24 17.32 -6.47
CA GLU A 97 21.22 18.08 -7.19
C GLU A 97 21.67 18.26 -8.64
N GLN A 98 20.85 17.80 -9.60
CA GLN A 98 21.15 17.85 -11.03
C GLN A 98 20.23 18.80 -11.80
N SER A 99 19.01 19.04 -11.30
CA SER A 99 18.06 19.98 -11.91
C SER A 99 17.23 20.66 -10.82
N THR A 100 16.89 21.94 -11.02
CA THR A 100 16.02 22.70 -10.13
C THR A 100 15.28 23.78 -10.92
N GLY A 101 14.07 24.12 -10.49
CA GLY A 101 13.30 25.20 -11.11
C GLY A 101 11.92 25.39 -10.48
N PRO A 102 11.22 26.48 -10.85
CA PRO A 102 9.89 26.76 -10.36
C PRO A 102 8.87 25.79 -10.95
N LEU A 103 7.93 25.32 -10.11
CA LEU A 103 6.75 24.57 -10.53
C LEU A 103 5.55 25.48 -10.82
N GLY A 104 5.73 26.80 -10.77
CA GLY A 104 4.68 27.78 -11.06
C GLY A 104 3.74 28.05 -9.86
N PRO A 105 3.31 29.31 -9.67
CA PRO A 105 2.59 29.73 -8.47
C PRO A 105 1.17 29.17 -8.33
N ASN A 106 0.60 28.62 -9.42
CA ASN A 106 -0.76 28.09 -9.44
C ASN A 106 -0.83 26.56 -9.38
N THR A 107 0.32 25.88 -9.28
CA THR A 107 0.35 24.44 -9.15
C THR A 107 -0.29 24.03 -7.84
N SER A 108 -1.27 23.14 -7.93
CA SER A 108 -2.10 22.70 -6.82
C SER A 108 -1.65 21.33 -6.28
N PHE A 109 -1.10 20.48 -7.15
CA PHE A 109 -0.56 19.17 -6.80
C PHE A 109 0.36 18.66 -7.93
N ILE A 110 1.06 17.56 -7.67
CA ILE A 110 2.04 16.95 -8.56
C ILE A 110 1.87 15.43 -8.65
N ASP A 111 2.40 14.86 -9.73
CA ASP A 111 2.44 13.41 -9.97
C ASP A 111 3.70 13.04 -10.78
N VAL A 112 3.97 11.75 -10.99
CA VAL A 112 5.02 11.26 -11.90
C VAL A 112 4.44 10.19 -12.83
N ALA A 113 4.40 10.49 -14.12
CA ALA A 113 3.78 9.65 -15.14
C ALA A 113 4.79 9.21 -16.22
N MET A 114 4.58 8.04 -16.79
CA MET A 114 5.29 7.52 -17.96
C MET A 114 4.73 8.19 -19.21
N ILE A 115 5.42 9.21 -19.70
CA ILE A 115 5.02 9.97 -20.90
C ILE A 115 6.13 9.91 -21.94
N ASP A 116 5.80 9.51 -23.16
CA ASP A 116 6.74 9.38 -24.28
C ASP A 116 7.96 8.51 -23.87
N GLY A 117 7.66 7.36 -23.25
CA GLY A 117 8.65 6.37 -22.80
C GLY A 117 9.57 6.82 -21.68
N ARG A 118 9.26 7.91 -20.97
CA ARG A 118 10.05 8.41 -19.83
C ARG A 118 9.14 8.78 -18.66
N LYS A 119 9.54 8.47 -17.43
CA LYS A 119 8.88 9.07 -16.26
C LYS A 119 9.15 10.58 -16.24
N ARG A 120 8.10 11.38 -16.16
CA ARG A 120 8.13 12.84 -16.15
C ARG A 120 7.36 13.34 -14.93
N LEU A 121 7.85 14.41 -14.30
CA LEU A 121 7.14 15.07 -13.21
C LEU A 121 6.04 15.95 -13.79
N LEU A 122 4.81 15.72 -13.32
CA LEU A 122 3.62 16.44 -13.73
C LEU A 122 3.23 17.48 -12.70
N THR A 123 2.74 18.61 -13.20
CA THR A 123 2.15 19.68 -12.41
C THR A 123 0.71 19.90 -12.85
N PHE A 124 -0.16 20.02 -11.87
CA PHE A 124 -1.58 20.23 -12.08
C PHE A 124 -1.97 21.61 -11.57
N GLU A 125 -2.45 22.45 -12.47
CA GLU A 125 -3.09 23.71 -12.16
C GLU A 125 -4.54 23.67 -12.65
N SER A 126 -5.39 24.57 -12.14
CA SER A 126 -6.80 24.63 -12.54
C SER A 126 -6.94 24.73 -14.06
N GLY A 127 -7.48 23.69 -14.69
CA GLY A 127 -7.74 23.63 -16.13
C GLY A 127 -6.55 23.17 -16.99
N ARG A 128 -5.37 22.91 -16.42
CA ARG A 128 -4.18 22.56 -17.21
C ARG A 128 -3.25 21.58 -16.50
N LEU A 129 -2.83 20.58 -17.26
CA LEU A 129 -1.72 19.68 -16.97
C LEU A 129 -0.47 20.13 -17.73
N SER A 130 0.67 20.14 -17.05
CA SER A 130 1.99 20.37 -17.64
C SER A 130 2.99 19.37 -17.08
N TRP A 131 4.12 19.20 -17.74
CA TRP A 131 5.27 18.48 -17.18
C TRP A 131 6.47 19.40 -17.04
N PHE A 132 7.31 19.09 -16.05
CA PHE A 132 8.58 19.78 -15.84
C PHE A 132 9.67 19.17 -16.73
N ASP A 133 10.16 19.95 -17.69
CA ASP A 133 11.29 19.57 -18.53
C ASP A 133 12.60 19.80 -17.78
N THR A 134 13.31 18.71 -17.50
CA THR A 134 14.54 18.73 -16.69
C THR A 134 15.70 19.44 -17.38
N ASP A 135 15.70 19.47 -18.72
CA ASP A 135 16.79 20.04 -19.53
C ASP A 135 16.70 21.57 -19.59
N SER A 136 15.50 22.11 -19.83
CA SER A 136 15.25 23.56 -19.87
C SER A 136 14.87 24.16 -18.52
N ALA A 137 14.52 23.33 -17.52
CA ALA A 137 13.95 23.74 -16.24
C ALA A 137 12.69 24.61 -16.40
N GLN A 138 11.80 24.20 -17.31
CA GLN A 138 10.55 24.90 -17.63
C GLN A 138 9.36 23.93 -17.60
N LEU A 139 8.17 24.47 -17.35
CA LEU A 139 6.94 23.73 -17.53
C LEU A 139 6.51 23.75 -19.00
N ILE A 140 6.22 22.56 -19.52
CA ILE A 140 5.72 22.36 -20.87
C ILE A 140 4.25 21.93 -20.78
N PRO A 141 3.32 22.69 -21.37
CA PRO A 141 1.90 22.32 -21.40
C PRO A 141 1.65 20.97 -22.09
N LEU A 142 0.74 20.16 -21.54
CA LEU A 142 0.37 18.85 -22.10
C LEU A 142 -1.11 18.78 -22.50
N LEU A 143 -2.00 19.14 -21.58
CA LEU A 143 -3.43 18.88 -21.72
C LEU A 143 -4.24 19.95 -20.99
N GLU A 144 -5.30 20.44 -21.63
CA GLU A 144 -6.35 21.20 -20.96
C GLU A 144 -7.38 20.22 -20.41
N ILE A 145 -7.60 20.25 -19.09
CA ILE A 145 -8.53 19.36 -18.40
C ILE A 145 -8.90 19.98 -17.05
N ASP A 146 -10.18 19.93 -16.70
CA ASP A 146 -10.68 20.55 -15.48
C ASP A 146 -10.50 19.63 -14.28
N PHE A 147 -9.93 20.18 -13.21
CA PHE A 147 -9.79 19.52 -11.91
C PHE A 147 -10.58 20.30 -10.87
N HIS A 148 -11.37 19.60 -10.07
CA HIS A 148 -12.07 20.18 -8.93
C HIS A 148 -11.49 19.59 -7.64
N LEU A 149 -10.46 20.26 -7.12
CA LEU A 149 -9.83 19.91 -5.85
C LEU A 149 -10.02 21.06 -4.86
N LEU A 150 -10.57 20.76 -3.69
CA LEU A 150 -10.48 21.68 -2.57
C LEU A 150 -9.19 21.42 -1.81
N THR A 151 -8.32 22.43 -1.72
CA THR A 151 -7.05 22.41 -0.97
C THR A 151 -7.06 23.25 0.31
N PRO A 152 -8.16 23.34 1.11
CA PRO A 152 -8.15 24.21 2.28
C PRO A 152 -7.15 23.71 3.33
N GLY A 153 -6.08 24.48 3.53
CA GLY A 153 -5.18 24.30 4.68
C GLY A 153 -4.07 23.25 4.51
N VAL A 154 -3.81 22.74 3.30
CA VAL A 154 -2.64 21.87 3.06
C VAL A 154 -1.37 22.72 3.07
N SER A 155 -0.46 22.44 4.01
CA SER A 155 0.88 23.02 3.96
C SER A 155 1.66 22.29 2.86
N GLY A 156 2.02 22.97 1.77
CA GLY A 156 2.84 22.39 0.69
C GLY A 156 2.06 21.90 -0.52
N LEU A 157 2.73 21.11 -1.36
CA LEU A 157 2.24 20.67 -2.67
C LEU A 157 1.94 19.16 -2.64
N PRO A 158 0.68 18.71 -2.48
CA PRO A 158 0.38 17.29 -2.36
C PRO A 158 0.77 16.52 -3.64
N ALA A 159 1.15 15.25 -3.47
CA ALA A 159 1.28 14.31 -4.57
C ALA A 159 -0.02 13.52 -4.71
N ILE A 160 -0.65 13.55 -5.88
CA ILE A 160 -1.91 12.85 -6.16
C ILE A 160 -1.71 12.02 -7.43
N ASP A 161 -1.87 10.71 -7.30
CA ASP A 161 -1.80 9.76 -8.41
C ASP A 161 -3.06 9.86 -9.27
N LEU A 162 -2.97 10.62 -10.36
CA LEU A 162 -4.01 10.76 -11.39
C LEU A 162 -3.62 10.10 -12.70
N THR A 163 -2.47 9.43 -12.71
CA THR A 163 -1.88 8.91 -13.94
C THR A 163 -1.53 7.44 -13.83
N ARG A 164 -2.03 6.67 -14.79
CA ARG A 164 -1.83 5.22 -14.85
C ARG A 164 -2.15 4.72 -16.25
N ASP A 165 -1.48 3.65 -16.65
CA ASP A 165 -1.77 2.92 -17.87
C ASP A 165 -3.14 2.24 -17.78
N LEU A 166 -4.18 2.88 -18.30
CA LEU A 166 -5.56 2.37 -18.24
C LEU A 166 -5.81 1.31 -19.30
N ASN A 167 -5.09 1.40 -20.42
CA ASN A 167 -5.34 0.64 -21.63
C ASN A 167 -4.24 -0.42 -21.90
N GLN A 168 -3.31 -0.59 -20.95
CA GLN A 168 -2.18 -1.54 -20.98
C GLN A 168 -1.24 -1.39 -22.18
N ASP A 169 -1.04 -0.16 -22.65
CA ASP A 169 -0.14 0.13 -23.78
C ASP A 169 1.30 0.53 -23.36
N GLY A 170 1.57 0.53 -22.05
CA GLY A 170 2.85 0.88 -21.44
C GLY A 170 3.05 2.39 -21.22
N ARG A 171 2.03 3.22 -21.46
CA ARG A 171 2.04 4.67 -21.22
C ARG A 171 1.01 5.02 -20.17
N ASP A 172 1.34 5.97 -19.30
CA ASP A 172 0.38 6.41 -18.29
C ASP A 172 -0.63 7.39 -18.92
N ASP A 173 -1.91 7.09 -18.77
CA ASP A 173 -3.06 7.92 -19.14
C ASP A 173 -3.46 8.85 -17.99
N VAL A 174 -4.34 9.81 -18.23
CA VAL A 174 -4.87 10.71 -17.19
C VAL A 174 -6.30 10.32 -16.84
N ILE A 175 -6.59 10.18 -15.54
CA ILE A 175 -7.94 9.98 -15.01
C ILE A 175 -8.27 10.98 -13.90
N VAL A 176 -9.34 11.75 -14.10
CA VAL A 176 -9.78 12.81 -13.20
C VAL A 176 -11.24 12.59 -12.80
N PRO A 177 -11.51 12.24 -11.54
CA PRO A 177 -12.83 12.31 -10.93
C PRO A 177 -13.56 13.63 -11.20
N ALA A 178 -14.82 13.50 -11.61
CA ALA A 178 -15.79 14.59 -11.72
C ALA A 178 -17.09 14.22 -11.00
N SER A 179 -17.97 15.19 -10.76
CA SER A 179 -19.25 14.92 -10.08
C SER A 179 -20.18 13.99 -10.88
N ASP A 180 -20.04 13.96 -12.20
CA ASP A 180 -20.86 13.21 -13.14
C ASP A 180 -20.09 12.13 -13.90
N GLY A 181 -18.98 11.64 -13.34
CA GLY A 181 -18.18 10.54 -13.90
C GLY A 181 -16.68 10.75 -13.71
N PHE A 182 -15.90 10.25 -14.66
CA PHE A 182 -14.45 10.33 -14.71
C PHE A 182 -14.03 10.87 -16.07
N GLN A 183 -13.25 11.95 -16.08
CA GLN A 183 -12.60 12.43 -17.28
C GLN A 183 -11.35 11.59 -17.53
N ILE A 184 -11.26 10.99 -18.71
CA ILE A 184 -10.16 10.13 -19.12
C ILE A 184 -9.53 10.71 -20.38
N ALA A 185 -8.22 10.89 -20.37
CA ALA A 185 -7.45 11.28 -21.54
C ALA A 185 -6.32 10.28 -21.75
N LEU A 186 -6.39 9.56 -22.88
CA LEU A 186 -5.40 8.57 -23.23
C LEU A 186 -4.15 9.22 -23.80
N GLN A 187 -2.99 8.69 -23.43
CA GLN A 187 -1.74 9.08 -24.06
C GLN A 187 -1.61 8.44 -25.44
N LEU A 188 -1.22 9.23 -26.43
CA LEU A 188 -0.96 8.78 -27.78
C LEU A 188 0.52 8.37 -27.95
N GLU A 189 0.82 7.65 -29.03
CA GLU A 189 2.18 7.16 -29.32
C GLU A 189 3.24 8.27 -29.39
N ASP A 190 2.85 9.50 -29.72
CA ASP A 190 3.75 10.66 -29.80
C ASP A 190 3.92 11.43 -28.47
N GLY A 191 3.32 10.92 -27.38
CA GLY A 191 3.34 11.53 -26.05
C GLY A 191 2.32 12.64 -25.84
N SER A 192 1.55 13.01 -26.86
CA SER A 192 0.39 13.90 -26.69
C SER A 192 -0.80 13.16 -26.07
N PHE A 193 -1.82 13.89 -25.63
CA PHE A 193 -3.03 13.31 -25.05
C PHE A 193 -4.23 13.49 -25.98
N ALA A 194 -5.06 12.46 -26.05
CA ALA A 194 -6.38 12.55 -26.66
C ALA A 194 -7.26 13.57 -25.92
N GLN A 195 -8.29 14.07 -26.61
CA GLN A 195 -9.29 14.91 -25.96
C GLN A 195 -9.99 14.13 -24.83
N PRO A 196 -10.16 14.72 -23.63
CA PRO A 196 -10.77 14.02 -22.51
C PRO A 196 -12.19 13.56 -22.86
N ILE A 197 -12.47 12.29 -22.57
CA ILE A 197 -13.82 11.71 -22.63
C ILE A 197 -14.34 11.50 -21.21
N LYS A 198 -15.66 11.48 -21.04
CA LYS A 198 -16.28 11.22 -19.73
C LYS A 198 -16.90 9.84 -19.69
N LEU A 199 -16.47 9.02 -18.74
CA LEU A 199 -16.94 7.64 -18.52
C LEU A 199 -17.37 7.44 -17.06
N GLY A 200 -18.07 6.34 -16.80
CA GLY A 200 -18.49 5.92 -15.47
C GLY A 200 -19.70 6.67 -14.92
N PRO A 201 -20.29 6.16 -13.83
CA PRO A 201 -21.45 6.75 -13.19
C PRO A 201 -21.09 8.02 -12.41
N ALA A 202 -22.11 8.84 -12.14
CA ALA A 202 -21.98 10.00 -11.27
C ALA A 202 -21.59 9.61 -9.83
N GLU A 203 -21.14 10.60 -9.05
CA GLU A 203 -20.86 10.42 -7.62
C GLU A 203 -22.16 10.13 -6.83
N PRO A 204 -22.32 8.94 -6.23
CA PRO A 204 -23.59 8.53 -5.59
C PRO A 204 -23.92 9.32 -4.31
N PHE A 205 -22.93 9.91 -3.65
CA PHE A 205 -23.09 10.64 -2.40
C PHE A 205 -23.14 12.17 -2.55
N LEU A 206 -23.20 12.72 -3.77
CA LEU A 206 -23.19 14.19 -4.01
C LEU A 206 -24.16 14.98 -3.13
N LYS A 207 -25.35 14.44 -2.89
CA LYS A 207 -26.43 15.11 -2.13
C LYS A 207 -26.46 14.72 -0.66
N GLN A 208 -25.55 13.87 -0.22
CA GLN A 208 -25.48 13.36 1.16
C GLN A 208 -24.44 14.14 1.95
N CYS A 209 -24.63 14.22 3.26
CA CYS A 209 -23.66 14.80 4.17
C CYS A 209 -22.81 13.68 4.76
N ALA A 210 -21.49 13.86 4.77
CA ALA A 210 -20.59 12.98 5.51
C ALA A 210 -20.78 13.18 7.02
N MET A 211 -20.38 12.18 7.81
CA MET A 211 -20.36 12.27 9.26
C MET A 211 -19.64 13.53 9.75
N GLY A 212 -20.34 14.37 10.53
CA GLY A 212 -19.77 15.57 11.13
C GLY A 212 -19.71 16.80 10.22
N ASP A 213 -20.14 16.70 8.95
CA ASP A 213 -20.29 17.84 8.05
C ASP A 213 -21.78 18.16 7.84
N SER A 214 -22.13 19.44 7.76
CA SER A 214 -23.48 19.91 7.46
C SER A 214 -23.67 20.25 5.99
N ARG A 215 -22.59 20.28 5.21
CA ARG A 215 -22.59 20.48 3.76
C ARG A 215 -22.74 19.14 3.05
N THR A 216 -23.28 19.18 1.85
CA THR A 216 -23.37 17.99 0.99
C THR A 216 -22.00 17.66 0.40
N TYR A 217 -21.77 16.42 0.00
CA TYR A 217 -20.50 16.02 -0.60
C TYR A 217 -20.20 16.79 -1.89
N GLY A 218 -21.22 17.17 -2.66
CA GLY A 218 -21.06 18.04 -3.84
C GLY A 218 -20.61 19.47 -3.52
N GLU A 219 -20.83 19.96 -2.29
CA GLU A 219 -20.32 21.25 -1.81
C GLU A 219 -18.92 21.12 -1.19
N VAL A 220 -18.62 19.97 -0.58
CA VAL A 220 -17.31 19.67 0.01
C VAL A 220 -16.29 19.30 -1.06
N GLY A 221 -16.70 18.62 -2.13
CA GLY A 221 -15.82 18.15 -3.20
C GLY A 221 -14.78 17.13 -2.73
N LEU A 222 -13.84 16.85 -3.63
CA LEU A 222 -12.69 16.00 -3.36
C LEU A 222 -11.56 16.81 -2.71
N THR A 223 -10.86 16.16 -1.79
CA THR A 223 -9.65 16.65 -1.13
C THR A 223 -8.49 15.72 -1.46
N PRO A 224 -7.22 16.14 -1.26
CA PRO A 224 -6.08 15.25 -1.47
C PRO A 224 -6.18 13.92 -0.71
N GLU A 225 -6.77 13.95 0.49
CA GLU A 225 -6.91 12.77 1.36
C GLU A 225 -8.01 11.81 0.89
N THR A 226 -9.05 12.32 0.21
CA THR A 226 -10.20 11.52 -0.25
C THR A 226 -10.05 11.07 -1.70
N TYR A 227 -9.10 11.65 -2.44
CA TYR A 227 -8.92 11.42 -3.87
C TYR A 227 -8.62 9.96 -4.21
N ALA A 228 -7.70 9.34 -3.47
CA ALA A 228 -7.34 7.94 -3.65
C ALA A 228 -8.54 7.01 -3.40
N TRP A 229 -9.41 7.33 -2.44
CA TRP A 229 -10.61 6.52 -2.17
C TRP A 229 -11.63 6.65 -3.28
N TYR A 230 -11.77 7.82 -3.89
CA TYR A 230 -12.67 7.99 -5.03
C TYR A 230 -12.17 7.22 -6.25
N LEU A 231 -10.86 7.23 -6.51
CA LEU A 231 -10.24 6.48 -7.60
C LEU A 231 -10.34 4.95 -7.42
N SER A 232 -10.67 4.44 -6.23
CA SER A 232 -10.92 3.02 -6.00
C SER A 232 -12.17 2.47 -6.73
N ARG A 233 -13.03 3.36 -7.24
CA ARG A 233 -14.23 3.02 -8.03
C ARG A 233 -13.92 2.67 -9.49
N VAL A 234 -12.67 2.89 -9.92
CA VAL A 234 -12.20 2.61 -11.27
C VAL A 234 -11.62 1.19 -11.26
N HIS A 235 -12.28 0.27 -11.94
CA HIS A 235 -11.81 -1.10 -12.08
C HIS A 235 -11.45 -1.40 -13.53
N SER A 236 -10.66 -2.44 -13.74
CA SER A 236 -10.27 -2.88 -15.08
C SER A 236 -10.15 -4.41 -15.15
N ALA A 237 -10.66 -4.99 -16.24
CA ALA A 237 -10.63 -6.42 -16.52
C ALA A 237 -11.09 -6.70 -17.97
N ASP A 238 -10.72 -7.85 -18.54
CA ASP A 238 -11.27 -8.32 -19.81
C ASP A 238 -12.70 -8.86 -19.59
N PHE A 239 -13.72 -7.99 -19.72
CA PHE A 239 -15.09 -8.37 -19.42
C PHE A 239 -15.75 -9.07 -20.61
N ASP A 240 -15.40 -8.72 -21.85
CA ASP A 240 -16.00 -9.33 -23.05
C ASP A 240 -15.23 -10.54 -23.60
N GLY A 241 -14.02 -10.81 -23.08
CA GLY A 241 -13.20 -11.97 -23.40
C GLY A 241 -12.38 -11.82 -24.68
N ASP A 242 -12.10 -10.60 -25.12
CA ASP A 242 -11.35 -10.31 -26.33
C ASP A 242 -9.82 -10.22 -26.11
N GLY A 243 -9.39 -10.31 -24.86
CA GLY A 243 -7.98 -10.24 -24.43
C GLY A 243 -7.46 -8.82 -24.24
N LEU A 244 -8.31 -7.80 -24.35
CA LEU A 244 -8.02 -6.40 -24.02
C LEU A 244 -8.60 -6.07 -22.63
N VAL A 245 -8.08 -5.02 -22.00
CA VAL A 245 -8.55 -4.61 -20.68
C VAL A 245 -9.68 -3.61 -20.81
N ASP A 246 -10.85 -3.91 -20.26
CA ASP A 246 -11.98 -2.98 -20.25
C ASP A 246 -11.97 -2.13 -18.98
N LEU A 247 -12.53 -0.91 -19.06
CA LEU A 247 -12.81 -0.12 -17.86
C LEU A 247 -14.19 -0.47 -17.33
N ALA A 248 -14.29 -0.72 -16.03
CA ALA A 248 -15.51 -1.13 -15.37
C ALA A 248 -15.79 -0.28 -14.13
N PHE A 249 -17.04 0.12 -13.98
CA PHE A 249 -17.54 0.87 -12.83
C PHE A 249 -18.73 0.14 -12.26
N TRP A 250 -18.75 -0.09 -10.95
CA TRP A 250 -19.90 -0.70 -10.31
C TRP A 250 -21.03 0.34 -10.17
N ASP A 251 -22.24 -0.05 -10.54
CA ASP A 251 -23.45 0.75 -10.41
C ASP A 251 -24.63 -0.16 -10.02
N GLU A 252 -25.07 -0.08 -8.76
CA GLU A 252 -26.30 -0.71 -8.25
C GLU A 252 -26.60 -2.14 -8.79
N GLY A 253 -25.69 -3.10 -8.55
CA GLY A 253 -25.91 -4.52 -8.89
C GLY A 253 -25.49 -4.94 -10.30
N HIS A 254 -24.79 -4.07 -11.02
CA HIS A 254 -24.11 -4.43 -12.27
C HIS A 254 -22.81 -3.63 -12.43
N PHE A 255 -21.96 -4.03 -13.35
CA PHE A 255 -20.86 -3.20 -13.86
C PHE A 255 -21.28 -2.51 -15.14
N GLU A 256 -21.07 -1.19 -15.21
CA GLU A 256 -21.02 -0.43 -16.45
C GLU A 256 -19.59 -0.56 -17.02
N VAL A 257 -19.47 -1.34 -18.08
CA VAL A 257 -18.19 -1.70 -18.70
C VAL A 257 -18.04 -0.95 -20.02
N TYR A 258 -16.90 -0.33 -20.23
CA TYR A 258 -16.54 0.39 -21.44
C TYR A 258 -15.44 -0.40 -22.16
N PRO A 259 -15.80 -1.22 -23.16
CA PRO A 259 -14.84 -2.10 -23.79
C PRO A 259 -13.70 -1.34 -24.44
N GLN A 260 -12.49 -1.88 -24.33
CA GLN A 260 -11.37 -1.38 -25.10
C GLN A 260 -11.50 -1.81 -26.57
N HIS A 261 -10.91 -1.04 -27.46
CA HIS A 261 -10.76 -1.39 -28.87
C HIS A 261 -9.30 -1.63 -29.19
N GLN A 262 -9.02 -2.35 -30.28
CA GLN A 262 -7.65 -2.62 -30.75
C GLN A 262 -6.79 -1.36 -30.97
N THR A 263 -7.42 -0.18 -31.06
CA THR A 263 -6.74 1.12 -31.14
C THR A 263 -6.30 1.67 -29.79
N GLY A 264 -6.58 0.97 -28.68
CA GLY A 264 -6.33 1.43 -27.31
C GLY A 264 -7.43 2.31 -26.72
N HIS A 265 -8.38 2.78 -27.53
CA HIS A 265 -9.49 3.62 -27.09
C HIS A 265 -10.62 2.82 -26.44
N PHE A 266 -11.32 3.43 -25.49
CA PHE A 266 -12.51 2.87 -24.87
C PHE A 266 -13.80 3.28 -25.60
N ALA A 267 -14.79 2.40 -25.58
CA ALA A 267 -16.15 2.75 -25.94
C ALA A 267 -16.67 3.90 -25.06
N THR A 268 -17.58 4.72 -25.58
CA THR A 268 -18.20 5.83 -24.82
C THR A 268 -19.59 5.51 -24.28
N SER A 269 -20.12 4.34 -24.63
CA SER A 269 -21.38 3.81 -24.09
C SER A 269 -21.09 2.48 -23.41
N PRO A 270 -21.55 2.28 -22.17
CA PRO A 270 -21.22 1.05 -21.45
C PRO A 270 -22.10 -0.12 -21.90
N THR A 271 -21.52 -1.31 -21.84
CA THR A 271 -22.23 -2.59 -21.77
C THR A 271 -22.46 -2.94 -20.31
N ARG A 272 -23.64 -3.47 -19.98
CA ARG A 272 -24.01 -3.80 -18.60
C ARG A 272 -23.78 -5.28 -18.32
N TYR A 273 -22.97 -5.55 -17.31
CA TYR A 273 -22.69 -6.90 -16.80
C TYR A 273 -23.33 -7.09 -15.43
N PRO A 274 -24.45 -7.83 -15.31
CA PRO A 274 -25.10 -8.07 -14.03
C PRO A 274 -24.15 -8.70 -13.01
N CYS A 275 -24.20 -8.23 -11.77
CA CYS A 275 -23.42 -8.79 -10.67
C CYS A 275 -24.37 -9.29 -9.58
N ALA A 276 -24.39 -10.61 -9.37
CA ALA A 276 -25.24 -11.23 -8.35
C ALA A 276 -24.68 -11.06 -6.93
N VAL A 277 -23.42 -10.64 -6.79
CA VAL A 277 -22.77 -10.41 -5.50
C VAL A 277 -23.41 -9.20 -4.80
N PRO A 278 -23.89 -9.34 -3.55
CA PRO A 278 -24.50 -8.25 -2.82
C PRO A 278 -23.44 -7.23 -2.37
N ILE A 279 -23.44 -6.07 -3.01
CA ILE A 279 -22.55 -4.94 -2.72
C ILE A 279 -23.43 -3.74 -2.36
N ASP A 280 -23.13 -3.07 -1.25
CA ASP A 280 -23.85 -1.87 -0.82
C ASP A 280 -23.25 -0.59 -1.43
N SER A 281 -21.96 -0.60 -1.78
CA SER A 281 -21.24 0.54 -2.41
C SER A 281 -19.89 0.14 -3.01
N ASP A 282 -19.38 0.93 -3.94
CA ASP A 282 -18.13 0.72 -4.70
C ASP A 282 -16.87 1.39 -4.13
N GLY A 283 -16.92 1.93 -2.91
CA GLY A 283 -15.75 2.51 -2.27
C GLY A 283 -15.85 2.59 -0.76
N ALA A 284 -14.73 2.42 -0.06
CA ALA A 284 -14.66 2.44 1.41
C ALA A 284 -15.08 3.79 2.02
N TYR A 285 -14.92 4.88 1.27
CA TYR A 285 -15.36 6.22 1.70
C TYR A 285 -16.87 6.30 1.93
N SER A 286 -17.67 5.42 1.30
CA SER A 286 -19.14 5.33 1.50
C SER A 286 -19.57 5.21 2.97
N LEU A 287 -18.72 4.59 3.80
CA LEU A 287 -19.00 4.30 5.21
C LEU A 287 -19.28 5.57 6.02
N VAL A 288 -18.62 6.68 5.69
CA VAL A 288 -18.80 7.94 6.43
C VAL A 288 -20.18 8.55 6.21
N PHE A 289 -20.83 8.26 5.08
CA PHE A 289 -22.20 8.66 4.81
C PHE A 289 -23.20 7.78 5.55
N GLY A 290 -22.89 6.48 5.71
CA GLY A 290 -23.68 5.56 6.55
C GLY A 290 -23.69 5.93 8.05
N PHE A 291 -22.78 6.81 8.48
CA PHE A 291 -22.69 7.33 9.85
C PHE A 291 -23.28 8.74 10.00
N ALA A 292 -23.86 9.31 8.93
CA ALA A 292 -24.49 10.62 8.99
C ALA A 292 -25.62 10.66 10.04
N GLY A 293 -25.60 11.70 10.88
CA GLY A 293 -26.57 11.90 11.96
C GLY A 293 -26.31 11.11 13.24
N GLU A 294 -25.32 10.21 13.26
CA GLU A 294 -24.90 9.52 14.49
C GLU A 294 -24.03 10.45 15.35
N SER A 295 -24.25 10.42 16.68
CA SER A 295 -23.38 11.17 17.60
C SER A 295 -22.07 10.43 17.86
N LEU A 296 -20.97 11.15 18.13
CA LEU A 296 -19.68 10.54 18.49
C LEU A 296 -19.79 9.50 19.63
N PRO A 297 -20.53 9.75 20.74
CA PRO A 297 -20.74 8.72 21.76
C PRO A 297 -21.46 7.46 21.22
N ALA A 298 -22.44 7.62 20.32
CA ALA A 298 -23.14 6.48 19.74
C ALA A 298 -22.21 5.61 18.89
N LEU A 299 -21.32 6.23 18.12
CA LEU A 299 -20.33 5.56 17.28
C LEU A 299 -19.22 4.88 18.08
N LEU A 300 -18.70 5.54 19.11
CA LEU A 300 -17.60 4.99 19.91
C LEU A 300 -18.07 3.87 20.84
N PHE A 301 -19.21 4.05 21.50
CA PHE A 301 -19.71 3.10 22.51
C PHE A 301 -20.77 2.13 21.99
N GLY A 302 -21.17 2.26 20.73
CA GLY A 302 -22.13 1.36 20.11
C GLY A 302 -23.57 1.56 20.59
N PHE A 303 -23.96 2.78 20.95
CA PHE A 303 -25.35 3.15 21.26
C PHE A 303 -26.18 3.38 19.99
N ARG A 304 -25.98 2.53 18.99
CA ARG A 304 -26.63 2.56 17.69
C ARG A 304 -27.02 1.15 17.27
N LYS A 305 -27.83 1.05 16.21
CA LYS A 305 -28.20 -0.24 15.63
C LYS A 305 -26.95 -0.98 15.14
N ASN A 306 -27.01 -2.31 15.14
CA ASN A 306 -25.97 -3.10 14.48
C ASN A 306 -26.09 -2.88 12.98
N THR A 307 -25.00 -2.45 12.35
CA THR A 307 -24.92 -2.28 10.90
C THR A 307 -24.06 -3.40 10.32
N SER A 308 -24.36 -3.77 9.09
CA SER A 308 -23.50 -4.59 8.22
C SER A 308 -23.47 -3.87 6.89
N HIS A 309 -22.28 -3.54 6.41
CA HIS A 309 -22.10 -2.80 5.15
C HIS A 309 -21.01 -3.49 4.34
N THR A 310 -21.32 -3.89 3.12
CA THR A 310 -20.42 -4.57 2.19
C THR A 310 -19.98 -3.60 1.12
N VAL A 311 -18.67 -3.34 1.04
CA VAL A 311 -18.07 -2.53 -0.02
C VAL A 311 -17.36 -3.42 -1.03
N LEU A 312 -17.42 -3.07 -2.31
CA LEU A 312 -16.47 -3.58 -3.29
C LEU A 312 -15.08 -3.07 -2.88
N HIS A 313 -14.13 -3.98 -2.75
CA HIS A 313 -12.77 -3.66 -2.34
C HIS A 313 -11.82 -3.61 -3.53
N THR A 314 -11.84 -4.62 -4.39
CA THR A 314 -11.03 -4.63 -5.62
C THR A 314 -11.55 -5.68 -6.63
N LEU A 315 -11.17 -5.54 -7.90
CA LEU A 315 -11.15 -6.62 -8.88
C LEU A 315 -9.68 -6.96 -9.15
N ARG A 316 -9.22 -8.15 -8.77
CA ARG A 316 -7.81 -8.54 -8.90
C ARG A 316 -7.68 -10.04 -9.05
N ASP A 317 -6.80 -10.49 -9.94
CA ASP A 317 -6.41 -11.90 -10.03
C ASP A 317 -5.59 -12.27 -8.77
N LEU A 318 -6.22 -13.01 -7.87
CA LEU A 318 -5.66 -13.50 -6.61
C LEU A 318 -5.14 -14.92 -6.76
N ASN A 319 -5.81 -15.77 -7.54
CA ASN A 319 -5.47 -17.18 -7.67
C ASN A 319 -4.41 -17.46 -8.78
N ALA A 320 -4.00 -16.41 -9.50
CA ALA A 320 -3.05 -16.42 -10.61
C ALA A 320 -3.51 -17.25 -11.83
N ASP A 321 -4.82 -17.28 -12.11
CA ASP A 321 -5.40 -17.97 -13.27
C ASP A 321 -5.64 -17.06 -14.50
N GLY A 322 -5.37 -15.76 -14.38
CA GLY A 322 -5.56 -14.75 -15.42
C GLY A 322 -6.96 -14.13 -15.47
N THR A 323 -7.90 -14.61 -14.66
CA THR A 323 -9.24 -14.04 -14.48
C THR A 323 -9.31 -13.33 -13.12
N PRO A 324 -9.79 -12.09 -13.03
CA PRO A 324 -9.83 -11.42 -11.73
C PRO A 324 -10.90 -12.00 -10.82
N GLU A 325 -10.60 -12.03 -9.53
CA GLU A 325 -11.58 -12.17 -8.47
C GLU A 325 -12.25 -10.84 -8.14
N LEU A 326 -13.55 -10.88 -7.83
CA LEU A 326 -14.24 -9.78 -7.17
C LEU A 326 -14.06 -9.90 -5.67
N VAL A 327 -13.41 -8.93 -5.03
CA VAL A 327 -13.19 -8.92 -3.59
C VAL A 327 -14.13 -7.93 -2.93
N THR A 328 -14.93 -8.40 -1.97
CA THR A 328 -15.72 -7.54 -1.10
C THR A 328 -15.16 -7.50 0.31
N ARG A 329 -15.49 -6.40 0.99
CA ARG A 329 -15.21 -6.21 2.41
C ARG A 329 -16.50 -5.89 3.14
N THR A 330 -16.88 -6.74 4.08
CA THR A 330 -18.04 -6.52 4.94
C THR A 330 -17.60 -6.03 6.32
N LEU A 331 -18.14 -4.90 6.75
CA LEU A 331 -17.96 -4.35 8.09
C LEU A 331 -19.23 -4.51 8.91
N THR A 332 -19.17 -5.30 9.97
CA THR A 332 -20.32 -5.56 10.85
C THR A 332 -20.05 -5.12 12.28
N GLY A 333 -20.92 -4.29 12.83
CA GLY A 333 -20.87 -3.93 14.25
C GLY A 333 -21.74 -2.76 14.64
N ARG A 334 -21.64 -2.37 15.91
CA ARG A 334 -22.32 -1.18 16.47
C ARG A 334 -21.35 -0.04 16.72
N SER A 335 -20.07 -0.33 16.96
CA SER A 335 -19.05 0.66 17.30
C SER A 335 -17.96 0.64 16.27
N VAL A 336 -17.48 1.82 15.86
CA VAL A 336 -16.32 1.95 14.95
C VAL A 336 -15.03 1.39 15.56
N LEU A 337 -14.97 1.29 16.90
CA LEU A 337 -13.85 0.66 17.63
C LEU A 337 -14.01 -0.88 17.75
N ASN A 338 -15.11 -1.43 17.25
CA ASN A 338 -15.45 -2.85 17.35
C ASN A 338 -16.28 -3.30 16.14
N LEU A 339 -15.78 -3.05 14.92
CA LEU A 339 -16.35 -3.61 13.69
C LEU A 339 -15.57 -4.87 13.33
N ARG A 340 -16.29 -5.95 13.11
CA ARG A 340 -15.73 -7.15 12.50
C ARG A 340 -15.60 -6.92 11.02
N THR A 341 -14.46 -7.31 10.46
CA THR A 341 -14.21 -7.29 9.02
C THR A 341 -14.23 -8.72 8.49
N THR A 342 -14.93 -8.94 7.39
CA THR A 342 -14.83 -10.17 6.59
C THR A 342 -14.45 -9.77 5.17
N PHE A 343 -13.49 -10.50 4.59
CA PHE A 343 -13.16 -10.40 3.17
C PHE A 343 -13.68 -11.64 2.45
N GLN A 344 -14.35 -11.43 1.32
CA GLN A 344 -14.82 -12.50 0.44
C GLN A 344 -14.28 -12.23 -0.95
N ALA A 345 -13.61 -13.21 -1.54
CA ALA A 345 -13.20 -13.20 -2.94
C ALA A 345 -14.11 -14.14 -3.72
N TYR A 346 -14.84 -13.58 -4.68
CA TYR A 346 -15.74 -14.29 -5.59
C TYR A 346 -15.00 -14.54 -6.89
N PHE A 347 -14.79 -15.82 -7.23
CA PHE A 347 -13.96 -16.19 -8.37
C PHE A 347 -14.64 -15.83 -9.69
N GLY A 348 -13.85 -15.23 -10.58
CA GLY A 348 -14.30 -14.85 -11.91
C GLY A 348 -14.41 -16.07 -12.82
N GLU A 349 -15.43 -16.10 -13.66
CA GLU A 349 -15.57 -17.09 -14.73
C GLU A 349 -15.81 -16.37 -16.05
N GLN A 350 -14.90 -16.56 -17.00
CA GLN A 350 -15.10 -16.09 -18.37
C GLN A 350 -16.07 -17.02 -19.11
N THR A 351 -17.22 -16.49 -19.52
CA THR A 351 -18.26 -17.22 -20.27
C THR A 351 -18.44 -16.63 -21.67
N ALA A 352 -19.27 -17.28 -22.50
CA ALA A 352 -19.66 -16.72 -23.80
C ALA A 352 -20.46 -15.39 -23.70
N SER A 353 -20.96 -15.06 -22.49
CA SER A 353 -21.63 -13.80 -22.18
C SER A 353 -20.73 -12.82 -21.41
N GLY A 354 -19.42 -13.06 -21.40
CA GLY A 354 -18.40 -12.27 -20.72
C GLY A 354 -18.06 -12.76 -19.32
N LEU A 355 -17.42 -11.91 -18.52
CA LEU A 355 -16.97 -12.18 -17.15
C LEU A 355 -18.13 -12.17 -16.16
N HIS A 356 -18.25 -13.22 -15.34
CA HIS A 356 -19.24 -13.34 -14.27
C HIS A 356 -18.56 -13.70 -12.95
N PHE A 357 -19.13 -13.22 -11.85
CA PHE A 357 -18.69 -13.56 -10.49
C PHE A 357 -19.75 -14.42 -9.80
N MET A 358 -19.40 -15.65 -9.48
CA MET A 358 -20.33 -16.65 -8.96
C MET A 358 -20.36 -16.62 -7.42
N PRO A 359 -21.51 -16.32 -6.77
CA PRO A 359 -21.60 -16.23 -5.31
C PRO A 359 -21.31 -17.54 -4.54
N ASP A 360 -21.34 -18.69 -5.20
CA ASP A 360 -21.08 -20.00 -4.61
C ASP A 360 -19.60 -20.42 -4.70
N THR A 361 -18.78 -19.68 -5.44
CA THR A 361 -17.35 -19.92 -5.58
C THR A 361 -16.59 -18.80 -4.88
N GLU A 362 -16.50 -18.91 -3.55
CA GLU A 362 -15.88 -17.90 -2.70
C GLU A 362 -14.72 -18.42 -1.84
N ALA A 363 -13.69 -17.60 -1.70
CA ALA A 363 -12.67 -17.72 -0.66
C ALA A 363 -12.95 -16.67 0.42
N ILE A 364 -12.95 -17.09 1.69
CA ILE A 364 -13.34 -16.22 2.81
C ILE A 364 -12.19 -16.10 3.81
N ALA A 365 -11.81 -14.87 4.14
CA ALA A 365 -10.93 -14.58 5.26
C ALA A 365 -11.70 -13.86 6.36
N ASN A 366 -11.60 -14.38 7.60
CA ASN A 366 -12.25 -13.84 8.78
C ASN A 366 -11.21 -13.37 9.81
N PRO A 367 -10.63 -12.17 9.62
CA PRO A 367 -9.68 -11.61 10.58
C PRO A 367 -10.20 -11.62 12.03
N GLY A 368 -9.30 -11.90 12.97
CA GLY A 368 -9.61 -11.83 14.40
C GLY A 368 -9.75 -10.39 14.94
N GLY A 369 -9.17 -9.43 14.22
CA GLY A 369 -9.19 -7.99 14.50
C GLY A 369 -10.60 -7.40 14.61
N ARG A 370 -10.72 -6.33 15.39
CA ARG A 370 -12.02 -5.68 15.68
C ARG A 370 -11.98 -4.17 15.50
N THR A 371 -10.81 -3.58 15.27
CA THR A 371 -10.72 -2.15 15.06
C THR A 371 -11.16 -1.90 13.63
N GLY A 372 -12.35 -1.32 13.51
CA GLY A 372 -13.09 -1.33 12.27
C GLY A 372 -12.45 -0.49 11.20
N GLY A 373 -11.81 -1.15 10.24
CA GLY A 373 -11.67 -0.89 8.81
C GLY A 373 -11.81 0.48 8.14
N LEU A 374 -11.79 1.57 8.90
CA LEU A 374 -11.54 2.89 8.36
C LEU A 374 -10.04 2.93 8.07
N GLU A 375 -9.67 2.65 6.82
CA GLU A 375 -8.29 2.61 6.30
C GLU A 375 -7.56 3.96 6.45
N THR A 376 -8.27 4.99 6.93
CA THR A 376 -7.78 6.34 7.12
C THR A 376 -6.82 6.42 8.32
N GLY A 377 -5.53 6.66 8.06
CA GLY A 377 -4.55 7.01 9.10
C GLY A 377 -4.01 5.83 9.93
N GLY A 378 -3.82 4.65 9.32
CA GLY A 378 -2.94 3.61 9.86
C GLY A 378 -3.52 2.70 10.96
N TYR A 379 -4.85 2.62 11.10
CA TYR A 379 -5.47 1.84 12.19
C TYR A 379 -6.01 0.46 11.80
N SER A 380 -6.18 0.21 10.50
CA SER A 380 -6.30 -1.13 9.91
C SER A 380 -5.91 -1.05 8.43
N SER A 381 -5.11 -2.01 7.98
CA SER A 381 -4.63 -2.08 6.59
C SER A 381 -4.70 -3.52 6.09
N VAL A 382 -4.90 -3.67 4.78
CA VAL A 382 -4.98 -4.95 4.09
C VAL A 382 -4.11 -4.91 2.85
N TRP A 383 -3.38 -6.00 2.59
CA TRP A 383 -2.56 -6.19 1.40
C TRP A 383 -2.86 -7.57 0.81
N PHE A 384 -2.92 -7.62 -0.52
CA PHE A 384 -3.02 -8.86 -1.31
C PHE A 384 -1.73 -9.02 -2.10
N GLU A 385 -0.79 -9.79 -1.57
CA GLU A 385 0.56 -9.90 -2.11
C GLU A 385 1.04 -11.34 -2.14
N ASP A 386 1.94 -11.67 -3.07
CA ASP A 386 2.58 -12.98 -3.12
C ASP A 386 3.69 -13.04 -2.06
N LEU A 387 3.31 -13.34 -0.81
CA LEU A 387 4.20 -13.27 0.34
C LEU A 387 5.21 -14.43 0.37
N ASP A 388 4.82 -15.61 -0.11
CA ASP A 388 5.65 -16.82 -0.08
C ASP A 388 6.32 -17.16 -1.43
N GLY A 389 5.99 -16.44 -2.49
CA GLY A 389 6.57 -16.57 -3.83
C GLY A 389 5.98 -17.70 -4.66
N ASP A 390 4.75 -18.15 -4.37
CA ASP A 390 4.10 -19.26 -5.07
C ASP A 390 3.20 -18.83 -6.23
N GLY A 391 2.97 -17.51 -6.40
CA GLY A 391 2.21 -16.91 -7.49
C GLY A 391 0.86 -16.31 -7.05
N PRO A 392 -0.04 -17.11 -6.43
CA PRO A 392 -1.22 -16.60 -5.76
C PRO A 392 -0.95 -15.45 -4.78
N ARG A 393 -1.96 -14.61 -4.56
CA ARG A 393 -1.90 -13.46 -3.66
C ARG A 393 -2.42 -13.87 -2.29
N ASP A 394 -1.54 -13.84 -1.30
CA ASP A 394 -1.86 -14.00 0.10
C ASP A 394 -2.41 -12.71 0.70
N LEU A 395 -3.20 -12.85 1.75
CA LEU A 395 -3.77 -11.74 2.49
C LEU A 395 -2.91 -11.41 3.72
N LEU A 396 -2.34 -10.21 3.79
CA LEU A 396 -1.76 -9.65 5.01
C LEU A 396 -2.71 -8.60 5.60
N LEU A 397 -2.98 -8.73 6.89
CA LEU A 397 -3.84 -7.82 7.64
C LEU A 397 -3.08 -7.23 8.82
N MET A 398 -3.25 -5.93 9.01
CA MET A 398 -2.84 -5.21 10.22
C MET A 398 -4.08 -4.66 10.93
N ASP A 399 -4.17 -4.90 12.24
CA ASP A 399 -5.15 -4.33 13.16
C ASP A 399 -4.42 -3.63 14.30
N VAL A 400 -4.85 -2.42 14.68
CA VAL A 400 -4.31 -1.76 15.88
C VAL A 400 -5.17 -2.09 17.08
N ASP A 401 -4.60 -2.75 18.10
CA ASP A 401 -5.34 -3.07 19.33
C ASP A 401 -5.53 -1.82 20.20
N MET A 402 -6.66 -1.14 19.98
CA MET A 402 -7.07 0.10 20.64
C MET A 402 -8.06 -0.08 21.80
N GLY A 403 -8.06 -1.21 22.52
CA GLY A 403 -8.92 -1.36 23.70
C GLY A 403 -8.80 -0.15 24.65
N ILE A 404 -9.86 0.27 25.35
CA ILE A 404 -9.96 1.57 26.08
C ILE A 404 -8.67 1.97 26.85
N VAL A 405 -8.08 1.03 27.60
CA VAL A 405 -6.83 1.26 28.36
C VAL A 405 -5.64 1.54 27.45
N ARG A 406 -5.51 0.77 26.35
CA ARG A 406 -4.45 0.92 25.35
C ARG A 406 -4.68 2.17 24.49
N GLY A 407 -5.92 2.51 24.17
CA GLY A 407 -6.28 3.78 23.53
C GLY A 407 -5.86 4.99 24.39
N ILE A 408 -6.09 4.97 25.70
CA ILE A 408 -5.58 6.02 26.61
C ILE A 408 -4.05 6.05 26.61
N ALA A 409 -3.38 4.89 26.68
CA ALA A 409 -1.92 4.83 26.64
C ALA A 409 -1.34 5.36 25.30
N ALA A 410 -2.02 5.09 24.19
CA ALA A 410 -1.67 5.63 22.88
C ALA A 410 -1.85 7.16 22.84
N LEU A 411 -2.95 7.69 23.40
CA LEU A 411 -3.18 9.14 23.51
C LEU A 411 -2.17 9.85 24.42
N LEU A 412 -1.65 9.15 25.45
CA LEU A 412 -0.57 9.65 26.30
C LEU A 412 0.82 9.56 25.64
N GLY A 413 0.90 9.08 24.40
CA GLY A 413 2.12 9.08 23.60
C GLY A 413 3.11 7.98 23.94
N PHE A 414 2.63 6.83 24.46
CA PHE A 414 3.51 5.73 24.83
C PHE A 414 3.76 4.74 23.69
N SER A 415 2.73 3.97 23.30
CA SER A 415 2.90 2.86 22.36
C SER A 415 1.56 2.34 21.84
N ILE A 416 1.56 1.80 20.63
CA ILE A 416 0.47 0.97 20.11
C ILE A 416 0.95 -0.48 19.91
N VAL A 417 -0.01 -1.40 19.78
CA VAL A 417 0.26 -2.79 19.43
C VAL A 417 -0.39 -3.06 18.10
N LEU A 418 0.44 -3.39 17.11
CA LEU A 418 0.03 -3.82 15.79
C LEU A 418 -0.13 -5.34 15.82
N ASP A 419 -1.32 -5.83 15.53
CA ASP A 419 -1.62 -7.25 15.37
C ASP A 419 -1.60 -7.58 13.88
N PHE A 420 -0.73 -8.50 13.48
CA PHE A 420 -0.59 -8.97 12.11
C PHE A 420 -1.16 -10.37 11.97
N GLU A 421 -1.91 -10.58 10.89
CA GLU A 421 -2.49 -11.86 10.49
C GLU A 421 -2.22 -12.09 9.00
N THR A 422 -1.70 -13.27 8.64
CA THR A 422 -1.56 -13.68 7.24
C THR A 422 -2.53 -14.82 6.94
N PHE A 423 -3.13 -14.82 5.75
CA PHE A 423 -3.94 -15.92 5.24
C PHE A 423 -3.36 -16.32 3.88
N ARG A 424 -2.73 -17.49 3.84
CA ARG A 424 -2.14 -18.02 2.62
C ARG A 424 -3.22 -18.53 1.68
N LEU A 425 -3.21 -18.12 0.41
CA LEU A 425 -4.12 -18.67 -0.58
C LEU A 425 -3.56 -20.01 -1.08
N ALA A 426 -4.28 -21.10 -0.82
CA ALA A 426 -3.83 -22.43 -1.23
C ALA A 426 -5.03 -23.24 -1.71
N GLU A 427 -4.86 -24.01 -2.79
CA GLU A 427 -5.93 -24.87 -3.32
C GLU A 427 -7.24 -24.11 -3.62
N GLY A 428 -7.13 -22.83 -4.00
CA GLY A 428 -8.27 -21.97 -4.32
C GLY A 428 -9.09 -21.47 -3.12
N SER A 429 -8.56 -21.51 -1.89
CA SER A 429 -9.25 -20.93 -0.74
C SER A 429 -8.32 -20.36 0.32
N TYR A 430 -8.80 -19.33 1.03
CA TYR A 430 -8.17 -18.85 2.24
C TYR A 430 -8.57 -19.74 3.43
N PRO A 431 -7.65 -20.06 4.34
CA PRO A 431 -7.98 -20.79 5.55
C PRO A 431 -8.91 -19.95 6.46
N SER A 432 -9.75 -20.63 7.26
CA SER A 432 -10.65 -19.94 8.20
C SER A 432 -9.91 -19.28 9.37
N GLU A 433 -8.68 -19.69 9.64
CA GLU A 433 -7.79 -19.17 10.67
C GLU A 433 -6.50 -18.70 9.99
N PRO A 434 -5.81 -17.68 10.52
CA PRO A 434 -4.60 -17.16 9.90
C PRO A 434 -3.48 -18.21 9.87
N SER A 435 -2.77 -18.27 8.75
CA SER A 435 -1.55 -19.04 8.56
C SER A 435 -0.49 -18.65 9.60
N SER A 436 -0.25 -17.36 9.76
CA SER A 436 0.67 -16.84 10.77
C SER A 436 0.07 -15.62 11.47
N ARG A 437 0.42 -15.44 12.75
CA ARG A 437 -0.02 -14.31 13.57
C ARG A 437 1.09 -13.87 14.51
N PHE A 438 1.35 -12.57 14.56
CA PHE A 438 2.30 -11.98 15.50
C PHE A 438 1.92 -10.55 15.87
N ARG A 439 2.58 -10.01 16.88
CA ARG A 439 2.30 -8.69 17.43
C ARG A 439 3.56 -7.85 17.50
N VAL A 440 3.45 -6.59 17.11
CA VAL A 440 4.54 -5.63 17.22
C VAL A 440 4.10 -4.48 18.11
N LYS A 441 4.79 -4.32 19.25
CA LYS A 441 4.66 -3.11 20.06
C LYS A 441 5.59 -2.04 19.48
N THR A 442 5.01 -0.94 19.03
CA THR A 442 5.71 0.21 18.46
C THR A 442 5.51 1.43 19.36
N ASP A 443 6.44 2.37 19.29
CA ASP A 443 6.21 3.69 19.83
C ASP A 443 5.05 4.35 19.06
N PHE A 444 4.33 5.25 19.72
CA PHE A 444 3.28 6.05 19.10
C PHE A 444 3.09 7.32 19.92
N SER A 445 3.21 8.46 19.26
CA SER A 445 2.97 9.77 19.86
C SER A 445 2.15 10.64 18.90
N PRO A 446 0.84 10.81 19.15
CA PRO A 446 -0.01 11.62 18.27
C PRO A 446 0.24 13.12 18.43
N THR A 447 0.99 13.53 19.46
CA THR A 447 1.29 14.94 19.75
C THR A 447 2.79 15.17 19.82
N ASP A 448 3.22 16.38 19.45
CA ASP A 448 4.59 16.81 19.64
C ASP A 448 4.82 17.22 21.09
N GLN A 449 5.31 16.29 21.91
CA GLN A 449 5.72 16.55 23.31
C GLN A 449 7.22 16.89 23.42
N GLY A 450 7.76 17.64 22.45
CA GLY A 450 9.16 18.09 22.44
C GLY A 450 10.13 17.15 21.72
N GLN A 451 9.64 16.03 21.16
CA GLN A 451 10.40 15.14 20.28
C GLN A 451 9.75 14.96 18.89
N GLY A 452 8.66 15.66 18.59
CA GLY A 452 7.81 15.44 17.42
C GLY A 452 6.73 14.37 17.64
N SER A 453 5.70 14.37 16.79
CA SER A 453 4.80 13.22 16.65
C SER A 453 5.54 11.99 16.12
N PHE A 454 5.04 10.80 16.43
CA PHE A 454 5.54 9.53 15.92
C PHE A 454 4.35 8.61 15.58
N SER A 455 4.18 8.30 14.30
CA SER A 455 3.26 7.26 13.81
C SER A 455 4.06 6.22 13.01
N PRO A 456 3.95 4.92 13.31
CA PRO A 456 4.77 3.90 12.66
C PRO A 456 4.35 3.66 11.22
N ALA A 457 5.31 3.60 10.30
CA ALA A 457 5.11 3.07 8.95
C ALA A 457 5.06 1.54 8.97
N VAL A 458 4.20 1.00 8.11
CA VAL A 458 4.10 -0.42 7.79
C VAL A 458 4.09 -0.56 6.27
N LEU A 459 5.09 -1.23 5.72
CA LEU A 459 5.33 -1.36 4.28
C LEU A 459 5.53 -2.83 3.92
N VAL A 460 5.12 -3.22 2.72
CA VAL A 460 5.31 -4.58 2.18
C VAL A 460 6.12 -4.44 0.89
N GLY A 461 7.18 -5.23 0.74
CA GLY A 461 8.04 -5.20 -0.44
C GLY A 461 9.20 -6.19 -0.34
N ASP A 462 9.67 -6.72 -1.48
CA ASP A 462 10.84 -7.60 -1.55
C ASP A 462 12.14 -6.80 -1.36
N MET A 463 12.71 -6.84 -0.15
CA MET A 463 13.96 -6.12 0.15
C MET A 463 15.22 -6.93 -0.21
N THR A 464 15.08 -8.21 -0.55
CA THR A 464 16.20 -9.12 -0.78
C THR A 464 16.38 -9.51 -2.25
N GLY A 465 15.35 -9.29 -3.07
CA GLY A 465 15.29 -9.66 -4.48
C GLY A 465 15.04 -11.15 -4.68
N ASP A 466 14.50 -11.84 -3.68
CA ASP A 466 14.29 -13.30 -3.72
C ASP A 466 12.90 -13.72 -4.22
N GLY A 467 12.07 -12.75 -4.59
CA GLY A 467 10.72 -12.92 -5.12
C GLY A 467 9.63 -12.99 -4.05
N ARG A 468 9.97 -12.98 -2.75
CA ARG A 468 9.02 -12.99 -1.64
C ARG A 468 8.90 -11.61 -1.03
N GLN A 469 7.69 -11.24 -0.61
CA GLN A 469 7.50 -9.94 0.02
C GLN A 469 7.92 -9.96 1.50
N ASP A 470 8.71 -8.99 1.91
CA ASP A 470 9.02 -8.73 3.32
C ASP A 470 8.04 -7.72 3.92
N LEU A 471 7.85 -7.78 5.24
CA LEU A 471 7.11 -6.77 5.99
C LEU A 471 8.06 -5.87 6.78
N VAL A 472 7.99 -4.56 6.52
CA VAL A 472 8.79 -3.54 7.19
C VAL A 472 7.92 -2.76 8.16
N VAL A 473 8.34 -2.66 9.43
CA VAL A 473 7.63 -1.92 10.49
C VAL A 473 8.60 -0.97 11.18
N THR A 474 8.33 0.33 11.16
CA THR A 474 9.11 1.26 11.97
C THR A 474 8.68 1.16 13.43
N LYS A 475 9.57 0.65 14.29
CA LYS A 475 9.24 0.35 15.68
C LYS A 475 9.38 1.57 16.59
N SER A 476 10.40 2.36 16.37
CA SER A 476 10.73 3.56 17.16
C SER A 476 11.49 4.56 16.29
N ARG A 477 11.89 5.69 16.86
CA ARG A 477 12.74 6.70 16.19
C ARG A 477 14.14 6.18 15.78
N GLU A 478 14.53 4.99 16.24
CA GLU A 478 15.88 4.44 16.04
C GLU A 478 15.88 2.99 15.52
N GLN A 479 14.69 2.42 15.25
CA GLN A 479 14.56 0.99 14.91
C GLN A 479 13.52 0.76 13.83
N VAL A 480 13.95 0.03 12.80
CA VAL A 480 13.09 -0.61 11.81
C VAL A 480 13.16 -2.11 12.02
N LEU A 481 12.01 -2.78 11.99
CA LEU A 481 11.89 -4.23 12.01
C LEU A 481 11.55 -4.70 10.60
N ILE A 482 12.29 -5.70 10.11
CA ILE A 482 12.04 -6.34 8.82
C ILE A 482 11.70 -7.79 9.10
N PHE A 483 10.49 -8.21 8.78
CA PHE A 483 10.01 -9.59 8.93
C PHE A 483 10.15 -10.28 7.57
N PRO A 484 11.04 -11.28 7.45
CA PRO A 484 11.29 -11.94 6.17
C PRO A 484 10.09 -12.66 5.58
N GLY A 485 9.88 -12.51 4.28
CA GLY A 485 9.01 -13.38 3.49
C GLY A 485 9.56 -14.81 3.44
N THR A 486 8.73 -15.82 3.70
CA THR A 486 9.17 -17.22 3.78
C THR A 486 8.31 -18.12 2.92
N ALA A 487 8.94 -19.00 2.15
CA ALA A 487 8.23 -19.97 1.33
C ALA A 487 7.41 -20.96 2.17
N GLY A 488 6.20 -21.29 1.71
CA GLY A 488 5.37 -22.36 2.27
C GLY A 488 4.27 -21.86 3.22
N PRO A 489 3.80 -22.71 4.15
CA PRO A 489 2.54 -22.49 4.85
C PRO A 489 2.52 -21.29 5.80
N ASP A 490 3.71 -20.84 6.25
CA ASP A 490 3.89 -19.64 7.06
C ASP A 490 4.57 -18.59 6.16
N PRO A 491 3.80 -17.72 5.47
CA PRO A 491 4.35 -16.85 4.43
C PRO A 491 5.24 -15.72 4.96
N LEU A 492 5.27 -15.51 6.28
CA LEU A 492 6.02 -14.44 6.91
C LEU A 492 6.63 -14.90 8.25
N SER A 493 7.94 -14.71 8.43
CA SER A 493 8.63 -15.03 9.68
C SER A 493 8.22 -14.07 10.79
N ALA A 494 7.76 -14.58 11.93
CA ALA A 494 7.49 -13.78 13.13
C ALA A 494 8.76 -13.23 13.83
N LYS A 495 9.96 -13.62 13.38
CA LYS A 495 11.24 -13.14 13.92
C LYS A 495 11.83 -12.09 12.98
N PRO A 496 11.86 -10.81 13.39
CA PRO A 496 12.38 -9.76 12.53
C PRO A 496 13.90 -9.60 12.61
N HIS A 497 14.49 -9.11 11.53
CA HIS A 497 15.76 -8.41 11.54
C HIS A 497 15.53 -6.99 12.09
N THR A 498 16.42 -6.55 12.97
CA THR A 498 16.36 -5.18 13.51
C THR A 498 17.42 -4.33 12.83
N LEU A 499 16.98 -3.37 12.03
CA LEU A 499 17.82 -2.35 11.46
C LEU A 499 17.84 -1.13 12.40
N HIS A 500 19.02 -0.81 12.92
CA HIS A 500 19.22 0.36 13.76
C HIS A 500 19.51 1.59 12.89
N THR A 501 18.51 2.45 12.73
CA THR A 501 18.61 3.66 11.91
C THR A 501 17.64 4.72 12.41
N SER A 502 17.92 6.00 12.12
CA SER A 502 16.98 7.07 12.45
C SER A 502 15.72 6.95 11.61
N VAL A 503 14.56 7.04 12.25
CA VAL A 503 13.25 6.95 11.60
C VAL A 503 12.53 8.31 11.72
N PRO A 504 11.86 8.80 10.66
CA PRO A 504 11.07 10.01 10.71
C PRO A 504 9.82 9.86 11.59
N GLY A 505 9.19 10.97 11.96
CA GLY A 505 8.04 10.97 12.88
C GLY A 505 6.70 10.58 12.26
N HIS A 506 6.61 10.39 10.94
CA HIS A 506 5.33 10.16 10.26
C HIS A 506 5.45 9.06 9.22
N GLU A 507 4.44 8.21 9.12
CA GLU A 507 4.43 7.05 8.22
C GLU A 507 4.62 7.40 6.74
N TRP A 508 3.98 8.49 6.27
CA TRP A 508 4.08 8.99 4.88
C TRP A 508 5.49 9.41 4.45
N ASN A 509 6.39 9.56 5.42
CA ASN A 509 7.79 9.92 5.18
C ASN A 509 8.70 8.70 5.07
N VAL A 510 8.17 7.47 5.04
CA VAL A 510 8.93 6.23 4.85
C VAL A 510 8.35 5.51 3.64
N ARG A 511 9.20 5.15 2.67
CA ARG A 511 8.79 4.48 1.44
C ARG A 511 9.76 3.37 1.07
N LEU A 512 9.24 2.34 0.43
CA LEU A 512 10.02 1.34 -0.30
C LEU A 512 10.08 1.76 -1.77
N VAL A 513 11.29 1.85 -2.30
CA VAL A 513 11.57 2.21 -3.71
C VAL A 513 12.84 1.50 -4.14
N ASP A 514 12.86 0.89 -5.32
CA ASP A 514 14.10 0.41 -5.95
C ASP A 514 14.90 1.61 -6.50
N LEU A 515 15.87 2.10 -5.72
CA LEU A 515 16.61 3.33 -6.00
C LEU A 515 17.82 3.09 -6.90
N ASP A 516 18.44 1.91 -6.85
CA ASP A 516 19.60 1.56 -7.69
C ASP A 516 19.29 0.56 -8.82
N ARG A 517 18.02 0.17 -8.95
CA ARG A 517 17.45 -0.68 -10.00
C ARG A 517 18.02 -2.09 -10.01
N ASP A 518 18.27 -2.65 -8.83
CA ASP A 518 18.77 -4.02 -8.66
C ASP A 518 17.64 -5.05 -8.40
N ASN A 519 16.38 -4.63 -8.51
CA ASN A 519 15.15 -5.37 -8.18
C ASN A 519 14.96 -5.66 -6.69
N LYS A 520 15.69 -4.99 -5.80
CA LYS A 520 15.42 -4.97 -4.36
C LYS A 520 14.75 -3.66 -4.00
N GLN A 521 13.87 -3.72 -3.01
CA GLN A 521 13.28 -2.51 -2.44
C GLN A 521 14.25 -1.87 -1.43
N ASP A 522 14.49 -0.58 -1.60
CA ASP A 522 15.31 0.25 -0.71
C ASP A 522 14.43 1.12 0.19
N LEU A 523 14.97 1.61 1.31
CA LEU A 523 14.26 2.53 2.19
C LEU A 523 14.61 3.99 1.89
N LEU A 524 13.59 4.76 1.54
CA LEU A 524 13.64 6.22 1.42
C LEU A 524 12.91 6.88 2.59
N MET A 525 13.61 7.70 3.38
CA MET A 525 13.07 8.33 4.58
C MET A 525 13.25 9.86 4.60
N LEU A 526 12.13 10.61 4.65
CA LEU A 526 12.14 12.06 4.79
C LEU A 526 12.08 12.50 6.26
N HIS A 527 13.20 12.99 6.77
CA HIS A 527 13.27 13.60 8.09
C HIS A 527 12.95 15.10 8.02
N THR A 528 11.73 15.44 8.40
CA THR A 528 11.27 16.83 8.53
C THR A 528 11.52 17.35 9.94
N TYR A 529 12.18 18.51 10.06
CA TYR A 529 12.40 19.22 11.32
C TYR A 529 11.99 20.68 11.18
N THR A 530 11.49 21.28 12.27
CA THR A 530 11.03 22.67 12.28
C THR A 530 12.17 23.68 12.38
N ALA A 531 13.27 23.34 13.06
CA ALA A 531 14.37 24.27 13.39
C ALA A 531 15.75 23.86 12.86
N SER A 532 15.87 22.73 12.16
CA SER A 532 17.11 22.24 11.55
C SER A 532 16.90 21.89 10.09
N PRO A 533 17.97 21.82 9.27
CA PRO A 533 17.89 21.27 7.92
C PRO A 533 17.14 19.94 7.92
N GLN A 534 16.21 19.80 6.98
CA GLN A 534 15.57 18.52 6.73
C GLN A 534 16.55 17.61 5.99
N ARG A 535 16.28 16.32 5.94
CA ARG A 535 17.13 15.39 5.17
C ARG A 535 16.34 14.24 4.60
N LEU A 536 16.82 13.73 3.48
CA LEU A 536 16.46 12.40 3.00
C LEU A 536 17.55 11.42 3.41
N LEU A 537 17.14 10.31 4.00
CA LEU A 537 17.98 9.16 4.27
C LEU A 537 17.61 8.07 3.28
N LEU A 538 18.58 7.59 2.52
CA LEU A 538 18.40 6.55 1.51
C LEU A 538 19.23 5.35 1.96
N LEU A 539 18.58 4.20 2.17
CA LEU A 539 19.22 2.97 2.62
C LEU A 539 19.03 1.91 1.52
N LEU A 540 20.07 1.74 0.70
CA LEU A 540 20.07 0.79 -0.40
C LEU A 540 20.29 -0.63 0.14
N SER A 541 19.42 -1.56 -0.21
CA SER A 541 19.54 -2.98 0.12
C SER A 541 20.74 -3.59 -0.63
N ARG A 542 21.45 -4.55 0.01
CA ARG A 542 22.73 -5.07 -0.49
C ARG A 542 22.81 -6.58 -0.45
#